data_AF-W8VVV4-F1
#
_entry.id   AF-W8VVV4-F1
#
_cell.length_a   1.000
_cell.length_b   1.000
_cell.length_c   1.000
_cell.angle_alpha   90.00
_cell.angle_beta   90.00
_cell.angle_gamma   90.00
#
_symmetry.space_group_name_H-M   'P 1'
#
loop_
_entity.id
_entity.type
_entity.pdbx_description
1 polymer ?
#
loop_
_entity_poly.entity_id
_entity_poly.type
_entity_poly.pdbx_seq_one_letter_code
_entity_poly.pdbx_strand_id
1 'polypeptide(L)' 'MTYMETSKIENLVGMCIVTTKGASQETAHFESTFYKKKFHITHSLLDAMVWSEAVVDAAGVTDI' A
#
# COMPACT_ATOMS: atom_id res chain seq x y z
N MET A 1 -6.75 -7.56 11.20
CA MET A 1 -7.47 -6.25 11.26
C MET A 1 -6.53 -5.04 11.37
N THR A 2 -5.24 -5.17 11.03
CA THR A 2 -4.23 -4.11 11.18
C THR A 2 -4.45 -2.96 10.19
N TYR A 3 -4.88 -3.27 8.96
CA TYR A 3 -5.02 -2.26 7.89
C TYR A 3 -6.24 -1.34 8.06
N MET A 4 -7.30 -1.78 8.75
CA MET A 4 -8.44 -0.93 9.09
C MET A 4 -8.02 0.24 9.98
N GLU A 5 -7.13 0.01 10.95
CA GLU A 5 -6.60 1.07 11.81
C GLU A 5 -5.67 2.01 11.04
N THR A 6 -4.82 1.46 10.16
CA THR A 6 -3.96 2.25 9.26
C THR A 6 -4.76 3.13 8.30
N SER A 7 -6.00 2.76 7.95
CA SER A 7 -6.86 3.54 7.05
C SER A 7 -7.31 4.88 7.63
N LYS A 8 -7.25 5.02 8.96
CA LYS A 8 -7.64 6.23 9.69
C LYS A 8 -6.62 7.36 9.59
N ILE A 9 -5.41 7.08 9.10
CA ILE A 9 -4.38 8.10 8.89
C ILE A 9 -4.81 8.96 7.70
N GLU A 10 -5.24 10.20 7.95
CA GLU A 10 -5.86 11.06 6.95
C GLU A 10 -4.95 11.34 5.75
N ASN A 11 -3.68 11.66 6.02
CA ASN A 11 -2.66 11.98 5.02
C ASN A 11 -2.01 10.76 4.35
N LEU A 12 -2.42 9.54 4.70
CA LEU A 12 -1.89 8.34 4.03
C LEU A 12 -2.46 8.25 2.61
N VAL A 13 -1.60 8.25 1.59
CA VAL A 13 -2.05 8.26 0.19
C VAL A 13 -2.34 6.84 -0.32
N GLY A 14 -1.55 5.88 0.16
CA GLY A 14 -1.68 4.47 -0.17
C GLY A 14 -0.80 3.59 0.69
N MET A 15 -0.90 2.29 0.49
CA MET A 15 -0.15 1.28 1.24
C MET A 15 0.35 0.18 0.30
N CYS A 16 1.66 -0.08 0.36
CA CYS A 16 2.30 -1.17 -0.39
C CYS A 16 2.82 -2.24 0.57
N ILE A 17 2.49 -3.50 0.33
CA ILE A 17 2.94 -4.63 1.14
C ILE A 17 3.98 -5.42 0.36
N VAL A 18 5.19 -5.58 0.91
CA VAL A 18 6.24 -6.41 0.30
C VAL A 18 6.18 -7.79 0.91
N THR A 19 5.90 -8.82 0.10
CA THR A 19 5.91 -10.22 0.57
C THR A 19 6.28 -11.20 -0.53
N THR A 20 7.00 -12.26 -0.15
CA THR A 20 7.36 -13.39 -1.02
C THR A 20 6.51 -14.64 -0.75
N LYS A 21 5.56 -14.57 0.19
CA LYS A 21 4.74 -15.72 0.62
C LYS A 21 3.30 -15.58 0.12
N GLY A 22 2.83 -16.57 -0.66
CA GLY A 22 1.48 -16.59 -1.24
C GLY A 22 0.33 -16.50 -0.24
N ALA A 23 0.41 -17.20 0.90
CA ALA A 23 -0.61 -17.13 1.96
C ALA A 23 -0.77 -15.71 2.55
N SER A 24 0.30 -14.91 2.55
CA SER A 24 0.27 -13.50 2.96
C SER A 24 -0.34 -12.61 1.88
N GLN A 25 -0.32 -12.99 0.61
CA GLN A 25 -0.97 -12.25 -0.47
C GLN A 25 -2.49 -12.39 -0.41
N GLU A 26 -3.02 -13.59 -0.19
CA GLU A 26 -4.47 -13.81 -0.08
C GLU A 26 -5.08 -13.05 1.10
N THR A 27 -4.41 -13.09 2.25
CA THR A 27 -4.81 -12.33 3.45
C THR A 27 -4.76 -10.83 3.19
N ALA A 28 -3.69 -10.33 2.55
CA ALA A 28 -3.53 -8.92 2.22
C ALA A 28 -4.55 -8.46 1.16
N HIS A 29 -4.86 -9.29 0.17
CA HIS A 29 -5.92 -9.01 -0.80
C HIS A 29 -7.30 -8.95 -0.14
N PHE A 30 -7.61 -9.89 0.76
CA PHE A 30 -8.87 -9.86 1.51
C PHE A 30 -8.97 -8.59 2.37
N GLU A 31 -7.93 -8.28 3.15
CA GLU A 31 -7.96 -7.10 4.01
C GLU A 31 -7.89 -5.77 3.21
N SER A 32 -7.37 -5.76 1.98
CA SER A 32 -7.36 -4.58 1.10
C SER A 32 -8.75 -4.11 0.69
N THR A 33 -9.76 -5.00 0.69
CA THR A 33 -11.14 -4.64 0.35
C THR A 33 -11.76 -3.65 1.35
N PHE A 34 -11.22 -3.59 2.57
CA PHE A 34 -11.61 -2.64 3.61
C PHE A 34 -10.85 -1.31 3.50
N TYR A 35 -9.88 -1.22 2.60
CA TYR A 35 -9.01 -0.06 2.42
C TYR A 35 -9.51 0.78 1.24
N LYS A 36 -10.01 1.99 1.53
CA LYS A 36 -10.53 2.90 0.49
C LYS A 36 -9.42 3.63 -0.30
N LYS A 37 -8.17 3.50 0.14
CA LYS A 37 -7.00 4.19 -0.41
C LYS A 37 -6.20 3.25 -1.31
N LYS A 38 -5.22 3.77 -2.07
CA LYS A 38 -4.43 2.96 -3.02
C LYS A 38 -3.74 1.81 -2.27
N PHE A 39 -3.79 0.60 -2.83
CA PHE A 39 -3.20 -0.58 -2.21
C PHE A 39 -2.46 -1.41 -3.25
N HIS A 40 -1.27 -1.90 -2.91
CA HIS A 40 -0.48 -2.76 -3.80
C HIS A 40 0.31 -3.80 -3.01
N ILE A 41 0.64 -4.91 -3.67
CA ILE A 41 1.48 -5.96 -3.11
C ILE A 41 2.61 -6.22 -4.09
N THR A 42 3.85 -6.18 -3.61
CA THR A 42 5.04 -6.44 -4.42
C THR A 42 5.87 -7.57 -3.81
N HIS A 43 6.83 -8.07 -4.59
CA HIS A 43 7.77 -9.10 -4.16
C HIS A 43 9.16 -8.55 -3.81
N SER A 44 9.42 -7.28 -4.14
CA SER A 44 10.69 -6.61 -3.88
C SER A 44 10.47 -5.23 -3.28
N LEU A 45 11.44 -4.81 -2.47
CA LEU A 45 11.46 -3.46 -1.90
C LEU A 45 11.58 -2.39 -2.99
N LEU A 46 12.37 -2.67 -4.04
CA LEU A 46 12.57 -1.74 -5.16
C LEU A 46 11.24 -1.43 -5.86
N ASP A 47 10.45 -2.46 -6.18
CA ASP A 47 9.15 -2.27 -6.82
C ASP A 47 8.17 -1.49 -5.92
N ALA A 48 8.26 -1.70 -4.60
CA ALA A 48 7.45 -0.95 -3.65
C ALA A 48 7.84 0.53 -3.58
N MET A 49 9.14 0.84 -3.67
CA MET A 49 9.62 2.22 -3.72
C MET A 49 9.14 2.93 -4.99
N VAL A 50 9.32 2.28 -6.14
CA VAL A 50 8.87 2.81 -7.45
C VAL A 50 7.35 3.05 -7.44
N TRP A 51 6.58 2.10 -6.90
CA TRP A 51 5.13 2.28 -6.77
C TRP A 51 4.79 3.44 -5.82
N SER A 52 5.51 3.58 -4.70
CA SER A 52 5.24 4.61 -3.71
C SER A 52 5.50 6.01 -4.29
N GLU A 53 6.60 6.20 -5.02
CA GLU A 53 6.89 7.46 -5.73
C GLU A 53 5.75 7.81 -6.70
N ALA A 54 5.35 6.86 -7.56
CA ALA A 54 4.27 7.09 -8.52
C ALA A 54 2.93 7.45 -7.85
N VAL A 55 2.64 6.88 -6.68
CA VAL A 55 1.43 7.16 -5.90
C VAL A 55 1.46 8.57 -5.29
N VAL A 56 2.63 9.00 -4.80
CA VAL A 56 2.80 10.31 -4.18
C VAL A 56 2.79 11.42 -5.24
N ASP A 57 3.45 11.20 -6.38
CA ASP A 57 3.42 12.09 -7.54
C ASP A 57 1.98 12.29 -8.05
N ALA A 58 1.22 11.18 -8.20
CA ALA A 58 -0.17 11.24 -8.61
C ALA A 58 -1.08 11.96 -7.61
N ALA A 59 -0.69 12.03 -6.33
CA ALA A 59 -1.38 12.78 -5.30
C ALA A 59 -0.96 14.27 -5.24
N GLY A 60 0.00 14.69 -6.07
CA GLY A 60 0.45 16.08 -6.17
C GLY A 60 1.35 16.54 -5.02
N VAL A 61 1.96 15.61 -4.29
CA VAL A 61 2.93 15.92 -3.22
C VAL A 61 4.32 15.89 -3.85
N THR A 62 4.99 17.04 -3.93
CA THR A 62 6.23 17.25 -4.72
C THR A 62 7.50 17.40 -3.87
N ASP A 63 7.41 17.23 -2.55
CA ASP A 63 8.51 17.44 -1.59
C ASP A 63 8.73 16.20 -0.69
N ILE A 64 9.30 15.11 -1.22
CA ILE A 64 9.76 13.96 -0.40
C ILE A 64 11.27 14.04 -0.19
#